data_AF-A0A9E3SJ85-F1
#
_entry.id   AF-A0A9E3SJ85-F1
#
_cell.length_a   1.000
_cell.length_b   1.000
_cell.length_c   1.000
_cell.angle_alpha   90.00
_cell.angle_beta   90.00
_cell.angle_gamma   90.00
#
_symmetry.space_group_name_H-M   'P 1'
#
loop_
_entity.id
_entity.type
_entity.pdbx_description
1 polymer ?
#
loop_
_entity_poly.entity_id
_entity_poly.type
_entity_poly.pdbx_seq_one_letter_code
_entity_poly.pdbx_strand_id
1 'polypeptide(L)'
;GHTSKAYAIGYMAPVLAGIILAYKGKYLWGGLLAAIALALQIEAGHLQITYYLLLIIIILAIVQLADAIRFNTLPHFFKASAFLLVGAVLAVLTHSTNLYATYDYGKDTMRGTPVLSKDVADQTKGLDRSYITHWSYGIGETWSLLIPNAKGGGTAALANHPALEQADRGFRQALSQQNAYWGDQPGTSGPVYAGAIVVFLFVLGLFFVKGKYKWILLAATVLSILLSWGKNFMPFTDFFLDFVPGYDKFRAVSMTLVIAELTIPMLGFMALYGIFKNPELLKKNRNYYFIAYGLTGGLTLIFYLMPSLFFDFFSQFELEQFNRIRETNANDAAQIDAFTAQLEVVRAHIFKADAMRSFIFITLAAAVLYIYGQGKLKQHWLIVAFTLLILIDMVPVAQRYLNNDNFVSKRKVEKPFQLTKADQEILKDTDPNYRVLDITKNIFNDASTSYFHHSIGGYHGAKLQRYQDVIDHYLQAEIQAVLKSFENNPTLEAIDRNLAKQN
;
A
#
# COMPACT_ATOMS: atom_id res chain seq x y z
N GLY A 1 -8.15 -11.26 -4.18
CA GLY A 1 -6.94 -10.43 -4.07
C GLY A 1 -7.12 -9.33 -3.04
N HIS A 2 -7.90 -8.29 -3.36
CA HIS A 2 -8.03 -7.13 -2.48
C HIS A 2 -8.92 -7.38 -1.25
N THR A 3 -10.01 -8.14 -1.38
CA THR A 3 -10.86 -8.55 -0.24
C THR A 3 -10.11 -9.47 0.72
N SER A 4 -9.39 -10.47 0.20
CA SER A 4 -8.53 -11.36 0.98
C SER A 4 -7.46 -10.59 1.76
N LYS A 5 -6.88 -9.53 1.18
CA LYS A 5 -5.96 -8.63 1.88
C LYS A 5 -6.63 -8.02 3.12
N ALA A 6 -7.80 -7.42 2.98
CA ALA A 6 -8.50 -6.76 4.10
C ALA A 6 -8.80 -7.74 5.25
N TYR A 7 -9.27 -8.95 4.94
CA TYR A 7 -9.48 -9.99 5.95
C TYR A 7 -8.18 -10.40 6.66
N ALA A 8 -7.10 -10.63 5.91
CA ALA A 8 -5.81 -11.01 6.48
C ALA A 8 -5.24 -9.92 7.42
N ILE A 9 -5.47 -8.64 7.11
CA ILE A 9 -5.08 -7.51 7.97
C ILE A 9 -5.86 -7.54 9.29
N GLY A 10 -7.18 -7.79 9.22
CA GLY A 10 -8.04 -7.84 10.40
C GLY A 10 -7.61 -8.87 11.46
N TYR A 11 -6.95 -9.95 11.03
CA TYR A 11 -6.46 -10.99 11.92
C TYR A 11 -5.06 -10.74 12.51
N MET A 12 -4.30 -9.75 12.02
CA MET A 12 -2.94 -9.45 12.54
C MET A 12 -2.96 -9.09 14.03
N ALA A 13 -3.86 -8.20 14.44
CA ALA A 13 -3.93 -7.74 15.83
C ALA A 13 -4.30 -8.86 16.83
N PRO A 14 -5.32 -9.72 16.57
CA PRO A 14 -5.58 -10.90 17.39
C PRO A 14 -4.40 -11.87 17.50
N VAL A 15 -3.64 -12.12 16.43
CA VAL A 15 -2.43 -12.97 16.48
C VAL A 15 -1.40 -12.38 17.45
N LEU A 16 -1.08 -11.08 17.30
CA LEU A 16 -0.14 -10.41 18.21
C LEU A 16 -0.65 -10.40 19.65
N ALA A 17 -1.96 -10.23 19.87
CA ALA A 17 -2.56 -10.29 21.20
C ALA A 17 -2.35 -11.68 21.84
N GLY A 18 -2.56 -12.76 21.10
CA GLY A 18 -2.29 -14.13 21.55
C GLY A 18 -0.83 -14.37 21.92
N ILE A 19 0.09 -13.89 21.08
CA ILE A 19 1.54 -13.97 21.32
C ILE A 19 1.93 -13.22 22.60
N ILE A 20 1.48 -11.97 22.74
CA ILE A 20 1.75 -11.15 23.94
C ILE A 20 1.14 -11.81 25.19
N LEU A 21 -0.03 -12.44 25.07
CA LEU A 21 -0.71 -13.12 26.17
C LEU A 21 0.06 -14.36 26.63
N ALA A 22 0.62 -15.14 25.69
CA ALA A 22 1.47 -16.29 26.00
C ALA A 22 2.75 -15.86 26.75
N TYR A 23 3.43 -14.80 26.28
CA TYR A 23 4.59 -14.22 26.97
C TYR A 23 4.24 -13.47 28.27
N LYS A 24 2.96 -13.30 28.60
CA LYS A 24 2.50 -12.86 29.93
C LYS A 24 2.24 -14.03 30.88
N GLY A 25 2.51 -15.27 30.47
CA GLY A 25 2.36 -16.48 31.29
C GLY A 25 1.06 -17.25 31.08
N LYS A 26 0.11 -16.72 30.30
CA LYS A 26 -1.12 -17.44 29.94
C LYS A 26 -0.88 -18.31 28.70
N TYR A 27 0.01 -19.30 28.82
CA TYR A 27 0.55 -20.06 27.70
C TYR A 27 -0.54 -20.70 26.81
N LEU A 28 -1.48 -21.43 27.42
CA LEU A 28 -2.53 -22.13 26.68
C LEU A 28 -3.48 -21.15 25.98
N TRP A 29 -4.03 -20.18 26.71
CA TRP A 29 -4.97 -19.20 26.15
C TRP A 29 -4.31 -18.28 25.11
N GLY A 30 -3.06 -17.88 25.32
CA GLY A 30 -2.28 -17.13 24.35
C GLY A 30 -1.99 -17.94 23.09
N GLY A 31 -1.58 -19.21 23.26
CA GLY A 31 -1.37 -20.15 22.17
C GLY A 31 -2.63 -20.42 21.35
N LEU A 32 -3.77 -20.67 22.01
CA LEU A 32 -5.06 -20.89 21.35
C LEU A 32 -5.53 -19.67 20.57
N LEU A 33 -5.47 -18.47 21.16
CA LEU A 33 -5.85 -17.24 20.48
C LEU A 33 -4.96 -16.98 19.25
N ALA A 34 -3.64 -17.15 19.40
CA ALA A 34 -2.71 -17.01 18.30
C ALA A 34 -2.96 -18.04 17.19
N ALA A 35 -3.22 -19.30 17.55
CA ALA A 35 -3.50 -20.39 16.61
C ALA A 35 -4.78 -20.14 15.80
N ILE A 36 -5.89 -19.83 16.47
CA ILE A 36 -7.17 -19.57 15.80
C ILE A 36 -7.07 -18.35 14.88
N ALA A 37 -6.50 -17.25 15.38
CA ALA A 37 -6.35 -16.04 14.59
C ALA A 37 -5.42 -16.25 13.39
N LEU A 38 -4.33 -17.00 13.55
CA LEU A 38 -3.41 -17.30 12.46
C LEU A 38 -4.05 -18.25 11.44
N ALA A 39 -4.84 -19.24 11.88
CA ALA A 39 -5.57 -20.13 10.98
C ALA A 39 -6.53 -19.34 10.08
N LEU A 40 -7.33 -18.46 10.68
CA LEU A 40 -8.24 -17.57 9.94
C LEU A 40 -7.50 -16.58 9.02
N GLN A 41 -6.30 -16.14 9.43
CA GLN A 41 -5.46 -15.30 8.58
C GLN A 41 -4.93 -16.06 7.36
N ILE A 42 -4.49 -17.30 7.55
CA ILE A 42 -4.04 -18.17 6.47
C ILE A 42 -5.22 -18.49 5.53
N GLU A 43 -6.40 -18.76 6.08
CA GLU A 43 -7.65 -18.98 5.35
C GLU A 43 -8.00 -17.81 4.43
N ALA A 44 -7.79 -16.58 4.90
CA ALA A 44 -8.00 -15.39 4.09
C ALA A 44 -7.17 -15.40 2.80
N GLY A 45 -6.10 -16.20 2.71
CA GLY A 45 -5.44 -16.52 1.44
C GLY A 45 -4.50 -15.44 0.92
N HIS A 46 -4.01 -14.55 1.79
CA HIS A 46 -3.04 -13.51 1.42
C HIS A 46 -1.69 -13.70 2.12
N LEU A 47 -0.89 -14.64 1.59
CA LEU A 47 0.41 -15.04 2.17
C LEU A 47 1.40 -13.89 2.38
N GLN A 48 1.37 -12.87 1.52
CA GLN A 48 2.23 -11.69 1.67
C GLN A 48 1.94 -10.89 2.95
N ILE A 49 0.68 -10.75 3.37
CA ILE A 49 0.31 -10.07 4.62
C ILE A 49 0.70 -10.96 5.82
N THR A 50 0.55 -12.27 5.68
CA THR A 50 1.01 -13.24 6.70
C THR A 50 2.52 -13.16 6.89
N TYR A 51 3.28 -13.04 5.80
CA TYR A 51 4.73 -12.82 5.83
C TYR A 51 5.10 -11.49 6.51
N TYR A 52 4.39 -10.40 6.24
CA TYR A 52 4.62 -9.13 6.93
C TYR A 52 4.28 -9.17 8.42
N LEU A 53 3.25 -9.92 8.82
CA LEU A 53 2.99 -10.20 10.24
C LEU A 53 4.16 -10.95 10.87
N LEU A 54 4.74 -11.94 10.18
CA LEU A 54 5.89 -12.70 10.67
C LEU A 54 7.08 -11.79 10.97
N LEU A 55 7.33 -10.74 10.17
CA LEU A 55 8.38 -9.75 10.45
C LEU A 55 8.17 -9.06 11.81
N ILE A 56 6.93 -8.68 12.14
CA ILE A 56 6.60 -8.10 13.45
C ILE A 56 6.85 -9.13 14.56
N ILE A 57 6.43 -10.38 14.34
CA ILE A 57 6.59 -11.48 15.31
C ILE A 57 8.07 -11.76 15.58
N ILE A 58 8.93 -11.74 14.56
CA ILE A 58 10.38 -11.92 14.71
C ILE A 58 10.98 -10.81 15.57
N ILE A 59 10.65 -9.54 15.30
CA ILE A 59 11.12 -8.41 16.12
C ILE A 59 10.68 -8.60 17.58
N LEU A 60 9.41 -8.96 17.79
CA LEU A 60 8.87 -9.24 19.12
C LEU A 60 9.63 -10.38 19.80
N ALA A 61 9.85 -11.50 19.11
CA ALA A 61 10.54 -12.67 19.64
C ALA A 61 12.01 -12.37 20.02
N ILE A 62 12.74 -11.61 19.19
CA ILE A 62 14.12 -11.18 19.47
C ILE A 62 14.16 -10.34 20.74
N VAL A 63 13.26 -9.36 20.88
CA VAL A 63 13.21 -8.51 22.07
C VAL A 63 12.80 -9.30 23.32
N GLN A 64 11.88 -10.26 23.18
CA GLN A 64 11.49 -11.15 24.29
C GLN A 64 12.64 -12.08 24.72
N LEU A 65 13.42 -12.59 23.76
CA LEU A 65 14.60 -13.39 24.05
C LEU A 65 15.67 -12.57 24.78
N ALA A 66 15.94 -11.35 24.31
CA ALA A 66 16.89 -10.45 24.95
C ALA A 66 16.50 -10.14 26.41
N ASP A 67 15.23 -9.88 26.67
CA ASP A 67 14.70 -9.73 28.03
C ASP A 67 14.84 -11.02 28.85
N ALA A 68 14.52 -12.17 28.25
CA ALA A 68 14.60 -13.45 28.94
C ALA A 68 16.03 -13.80 29.38
N ILE A 69 17.02 -13.46 28.55
CA ILE A 69 18.44 -13.56 28.89
C ILE A 69 18.78 -12.58 30.02
N ARG A 70 18.43 -11.30 29.86
CA ARG A 70 18.78 -10.24 30.83
C ARG A 70 18.19 -10.48 32.23
N PHE A 71 16.95 -10.96 32.30
CA PHE A 71 16.23 -11.16 33.56
C PHE A 71 16.23 -12.63 34.03
N ASN A 72 17.01 -13.49 33.40
CA ASN A 72 17.12 -14.92 33.70
C ASN A 72 15.76 -15.66 33.73
N THR A 73 14.91 -15.39 32.74
CA THR A 73 13.58 -16.00 32.56
C THR A 73 13.48 -16.87 31.31
N LEU A 74 14.62 -17.44 30.85
CA LEU A 74 14.69 -18.33 29.69
C LEU A 74 13.67 -19.49 29.72
N PRO A 75 13.44 -20.20 30.85
CA PRO A 75 12.44 -21.26 30.89
C PRO A 75 11.03 -20.77 30.54
N HIS A 76 10.67 -19.57 30.99
CA HIS A 76 9.39 -18.95 30.66
C HIS A 76 9.30 -18.60 29.17
N PHE A 77 10.36 -18.05 28.59
CA PHE A 77 10.44 -17.75 27.16
C PHE A 77 10.24 -19.01 26.31
N PHE A 78 11.02 -20.07 26.56
CA PHE A 78 10.92 -21.31 25.79
C PHE A 78 9.56 -21.98 25.96
N LYS A 79 8.98 -21.95 27.16
CA LYS A 79 7.64 -22.47 27.40
C LYS A 79 6.58 -21.71 26.59
N ALA A 80 6.60 -20.37 26.62
CA ALA A 80 5.67 -19.57 25.83
C ALA A 80 5.85 -19.81 24.32
N SER A 81 7.10 -19.80 23.84
CA SER A 81 7.45 -20.06 22.44
C SER A 81 7.02 -21.45 21.98
N ALA A 82 7.13 -22.48 22.83
CA ALA A 82 6.69 -23.83 22.50
C ALA A 82 5.17 -23.90 22.27
N PHE A 83 4.36 -23.28 23.15
CA PHE A 83 2.91 -23.22 22.97
C PHE A 83 2.52 -22.45 21.69
N LEU A 84 3.23 -21.35 21.39
CA LEU A 84 3.01 -20.60 20.17
C LEU A 84 3.41 -21.38 18.92
N LEU A 85 4.51 -22.13 18.96
CA LEU A 85 4.97 -22.97 17.85
C LEU A 85 3.98 -24.10 17.58
N VAL A 86 3.49 -24.79 18.62
CA VAL A 86 2.43 -25.79 18.48
C VAL A 86 1.18 -25.16 17.87
N GLY A 87 0.78 -23.99 18.35
CA GLY A 87 -0.36 -23.24 17.79
C GLY A 87 -0.16 -22.87 16.32
N ALA A 88 1.04 -22.43 15.93
CA ALA A 88 1.37 -22.09 14.55
C ALA A 88 1.35 -23.31 13.62
N VAL A 89 1.88 -24.45 14.07
CA VAL A 89 1.82 -25.72 13.33
C VAL A 89 0.37 -26.13 13.12
N LEU A 90 -0.47 -26.11 14.17
CA LEU A 90 -1.88 -26.43 14.06
C LEU A 90 -2.60 -25.49 13.08
N ALA A 91 -2.33 -24.18 13.15
CA ALA A 91 -2.88 -23.20 12.21
C ALA A 91 -2.52 -23.52 10.76
N VAL A 92 -1.25 -23.81 10.46
CA VAL A 92 -0.80 -24.18 9.11
C VAL A 92 -1.44 -25.49 8.64
N LEU A 93 -1.60 -26.47 9.52
CA LEU A 93 -2.19 -27.78 9.18
C LEU A 93 -3.63 -27.65 8.69
N THR A 94 -4.43 -26.71 9.23
CA THR A 94 -5.83 -26.48 8.79
C THR A 94 -5.96 -26.11 7.31
N HIS A 95 -4.89 -25.59 6.70
CA HIS A 95 -4.84 -25.20 5.28
C HIS A 95 -3.69 -25.82 4.49
N SER A 96 -3.11 -26.91 5.01
CA SER A 96 -1.92 -27.56 4.43
C SER A 96 -2.08 -27.94 2.96
N THR A 97 -3.24 -28.47 2.53
CA THR A 97 -3.48 -28.85 1.13
C THR A 97 -3.38 -27.66 0.17
N ASN A 98 -4.02 -26.54 0.51
CA ASN A 98 -3.99 -25.33 -0.33
C ASN A 98 -2.61 -24.68 -0.33
N LEU A 99 -1.93 -24.66 0.83
CA LEU A 99 -0.58 -24.15 0.95
C LEU A 99 0.41 -25.00 0.14
N TYR A 100 0.28 -26.32 0.19
CA TYR A 100 1.12 -27.25 -0.57
C TYR A 100 0.88 -27.09 -2.07
N ALA A 101 -0.38 -27.04 -2.51
CA ALA A 101 -0.71 -26.79 -3.91
C ALA A 101 -0.15 -25.46 -4.42
N THR A 102 -0.23 -24.39 -3.60
CA THR A 102 0.34 -23.09 -3.92
C THR A 102 1.87 -23.12 -3.98
N TYR A 103 2.51 -23.85 -3.04
CA TYR A 103 3.95 -24.03 -3.02
C TYR A 103 4.45 -24.81 -4.24
N ASP A 104 3.76 -25.89 -4.59
CA ASP A 104 4.14 -26.75 -5.71
C ASP A 104 3.94 -26.02 -7.05
N TYR A 105 2.74 -25.45 -7.27
CA TYR A 105 2.46 -24.60 -8.43
C TYR A 105 3.43 -23.42 -8.52
N GLY A 106 3.78 -22.80 -7.38
CA GLY A 106 4.69 -21.67 -7.32
C GLY A 106 6.06 -21.91 -7.97
N LYS A 107 6.54 -23.16 -8.00
CA LYS A 107 7.82 -23.54 -8.62
C LYS A 107 7.81 -23.37 -10.14
N ASP A 108 6.66 -23.59 -10.78
CA ASP A 108 6.50 -23.49 -12.24
C ASP A 108 6.12 -22.07 -12.70
N THR A 109 5.99 -21.14 -11.76
CA THR A 109 5.59 -19.75 -12.02
C THR A 109 6.77 -18.81 -12.01
N MET A 110 6.52 -17.55 -12.35
CA MET A 110 7.48 -16.45 -12.19
C MET A 110 7.99 -16.20 -10.75
N ARG A 111 7.43 -16.89 -9.75
CA ARG A 111 7.94 -16.86 -8.37
C ARG A 111 8.96 -17.97 -8.10
N GLY A 112 9.05 -18.96 -8.99
CA GLY A 112 10.00 -20.05 -8.98
C GLY A 112 11.35 -19.64 -9.57
N THR A 113 12.17 -20.62 -9.91
CA THR A 113 13.47 -20.38 -10.55
C THR A 113 13.25 -20.03 -12.02
N PRO A 114 13.88 -18.95 -12.55
CA PRO A 114 13.77 -18.60 -13.95
C PRO A 114 14.22 -19.74 -14.86
N VAL A 115 13.45 -20.00 -15.93
CA VAL A 115 13.74 -21.06 -16.92
C VAL A 115 14.77 -20.58 -17.94
N LEU A 116 14.68 -19.30 -18.33
CA LEU A 116 15.65 -18.62 -19.19
C LEU A 116 16.49 -17.64 -18.36
N SER A 117 17.78 -17.53 -18.67
CA SER A 117 18.64 -16.51 -18.08
C SER A 117 18.27 -15.13 -18.64
N LYS A 118 17.88 -14.20 -17.75
CA LYS A 118 17.59 -12.81 -18.06
C LYS A 118 18.80 -11.93 -17.76
N ASP A 119 18.64 -10.61 -17.83
CA ASP A 119 19.62 -9.65 -17.32
C ASP A 119 20.00 -9.99 -15.88
N VAL A 120 21.28 -10.29 -15.65
CA VAL A 120 21.83 -10.73 -14.36
C VAL A 120 21.61 -9.67 -13.28
N ALA A 121 21.54 -8.39 -13.65
CA ALA A 121 21.33 -7.29 -12.70
C ALA A 121 19.91 -7.26 -12.13
N ASP A 122 18.90 -7.65 -12.91
CA ASP A 122 17.48 -7.60 -12.49
C ASP A 122 16.98 -8.92 -11.90
N GLN A 123 17.74 -10.01 -12.07
CA GLN A 123 17.31 -11.37 -11.70
C GLN A 123 17.53 -11.68 -10.21
N THR A 124 16.51 -12.27 -9.57
CA THR A 124 16.62 -12.86 -8.22
C THR A 124 16.35 -14.38 -8.26
N LYS A 125 16.30 -15.05 -7.10
CA LYS A 125 15.85 -16.46 -7.00
C LYS A 125 14.34 -16.63 -7.20
N GLY A 126 13.59 -15.53 -7.31
CA GLY A 126 12.14 -15.48 -7.46
C GLY A 126 11.77 -14.43 -8.50
N LEU A 127 10.94 -13.46 -8.10
CA LEU A 127 10.50 -12.40 -9.00
C LEU A 127 11.66 -11.44 -9.34
N ASP A 128 11.63 -10.87 -10.55
CA ASP A 128 12.59 -9.85 -10.99
C ASP A 128 12.55 -8.60 -10.08
N ARG A 129 13.71 -7.97 -9.82
CA ARG A 129 13.84 -6.82 -8.90
C ARG A 129 12.95 -5.66 -9.34
N SER A 130 12.94 -5.36 -10.63
CA SER A 130 12.10 -4.34 -11.26
C SER A 130 10.60 -4.61 -11.07
N TYR A 131 10.18 -5.87 -11.10
CA TYR A 131 8.79 -6.26 -10.88
C TYR A 131 8.38 -6.12 -9.42
N ILE A 132 9.26 -6.51 -8.49
CA ILE A 132 9.01 -6.36 -7.05
C ILE A 132 8.91 -4.88 -6.68
N THR A 133 9.84 -4.07 -7.19
CA THR A 133 9.96 -2.64 -6.90
C THR A 133 9.09 -1.76 -7.80
N HIS A 134 8.34 -2.31 -8.75
CA HIS A 134 7.45 -1.54 -9.63
C HIS A 134 6.48 -0.64 -8.85
N TRP A 135 5.95 -1.16 -7.73
CA TRP A 135 5.09 -0.42 -6.79
C TRP A 135 5.88 -0.03 -5.54
N SER A 136 6.81 0.91 -5.73
CA SER A 136 7.65 1.46 -4.68
C SER A 136 7.12 2.80 -4.20
N TYR A 137 6.96 2.93 -2.90
CA TYR A 137 6.45 4.12 -2.24
C TYR A 137 7.51 5.23 -2.26
N GLY A 138 7.16 6.42 -2.70
CA GLY A 138 8.05 7.58 -2.68
C GLY A 138 8.45 7.96 -1.26
N ILE A 139 9.68 8.47 -1.08
CA ILE A 139 10.13 8.96 0.23
C ILE A 139 9.18 10.06 0.72
N GLY A 140 8.83 11.00 -0.15
CA GLY A 140 7.84 12.05 0.13
C GLY A 140 6.40 11.53 0.24
N GLU A 141 6.08 10.36 -0.31
CA GLU A 141 4.76 9.74 -0.10
C GLU A 141 4.56 9.34 1.35
N THR A 142 5.63 9.11 2.15
CA THR A 142 5.55 8.80 3.60
C THR A 142 4.72 9.80 4.39
N TRP A 143 4.67 11.05 3.95
CA TRP A 143 3.82 12.07 4.55
C TRP A 143 2.33 11.80 4.38
N SER A 144 1.93 10.86 3.50
CA SER A 144 0.54 10.40 3.36
C SER A 144 0.01 9.74 4.62
N LEU A 145 0.88 9.22 5.50
CA LEU A 145 0.50 8.71 6.82
C LEU A 145 -0.18 9.80 7.67
N LEU A 146 0.27 11.05 7.51
CA LEU A 146 -0.14 12.21 8.28
C LEU A 146 -1.08 13.16 7.52
N ILE A 147 -0.92 13.31 6.20
CA ILE A 147 -1.70 14.21 5.34
C ILE A 147 -2.27 13.39 4.19
N PRO A 148 -3.60 13.20 4.07
CA PRO A 148 -4.16 12.26 3.11
C PRO A 148 -3.71 12.51 1.66
N ASN A 149 -3.81 13.74 1.17
CA ASN A 149 -3.39 14.08 -0.19
C ASN A 149 -1.94 14.60 -0.27
N ALA A 150 -1.02 14.11 0.58
CA ALA A 150 0.39 14.52 0.54
C ALA A 150 1.02 14.44 -0.87
N LYS A 151 0.57 13.47 -1.68
CA LYS A 151 0.97 13.26 -3.07
C LYS A 151 -0.24 13.20 -4.02
N GLY A 152 -1.33 13.87 -3.65
CA GLY A 152 -2.54 13.99 -4.47
C GLY A 152 -3.62 12.93 -4.27
N GLY A 153 -3.39 11.95 -3.40
CA GLY A 153 -4.39 10.91 -3.06
C GLY A 153 -4.39 9.75 -4.05
N GLY A 154 -5.57 9.27 -4.44
CA GLY A 154 -5.74 8.23 -5.45
C GLY A 154 -5.48 8.73 -6.86
N THR A 155 -5.03 7.85 -7.76
CA THR A 155 -4.88 8.15 -9.19
C THR A 155 -6.25 8.37 -9.82
N ALA A 156 -6.58 9.63 -10.06
CA ALA A 156 -7.80 10.06 -10.71
C ALA A 156 -7.55 11.35 -11.48
N ALA A 157 -8.25 11.51 -12.61
CA ALA A 157 -8.22 12.72 -13.40
C ALA A 157 -8.82 13.91 -12.62
N LEU A 158 -8.28 15.10 -12.84
CA LEU A 158 -8.72 16.32 -12.18
C LEU A 158 -10.07 16.85 -12.69
N ALA A 159 -10.66 16.26 -13.74
CA ALA A 159 -11.83 16.78 -14.45
C ALA A 159 -13.00 17.23 -13.57
N ASN A 160 -13.29 16.51 -12.48
CA ASN A 160 -14.37 16.84 -11.54
C ASN A 160 -13.86 17.37 -10.20
N HIS A 161 -12.57 17.70 -10.10
CA HIS A 161 -11.95 18.13 -8.86
C HIS A 161 -12.13 19.64 -8.65
N PRO A 162 -12.69 20.11 -7.52
CA PRO A 162 -12.96 21.54 -7.29
C PRO A 162 -11.70 22.41 -7.30
N ALA A 163 -10.54 21.84 -7.00
CA ALA A 163 -9.26 22.55 -7.08
C ALA A 163 -8.91 23.07 -8.49
N LEU A 164 -9.52 22.56 -9.57
CA LEU A 164 -9.35 23.12 -10.92
C LEU A 164 -9.78 24.60 -11.01
N GLU A 165 -10.66 25.06 -10.13
CA GLU A 165 -11.06 26.47 -10.09
C GLU A 165 -9.91 27.42 -9.72
N GLN A 166 -8.85 26.89 -9.10
CA GLN A 166 -7.64 27.66 -8.75
C GLN A 166 -6.77 27.94 -9.97
N ALA A 167 -6.92 27.17 -11.05
CA ALA A 167 -6.22 27.43 -12.30
C ALA A 167 -6.93 28.48 -13.16
N ASP A 168 -6.14 29.15 -13.98
CA ASP A 168 -6.60 30.07 -15.01
C ASP A 168 -7.54 29.37 -15.99
N ARG A 169 -8.61 30.09 -16.39
CA ARG A 169 -9.71 29.53 -17.21
C ARG A 169 -9.24 28.85 -18.49
N GLY A 170 -8.20 29.39 -19.14
CA GLY A 170 -7.64 28.84 -20.38
C GLY A 170 -6.98 27.46 -20.22
N PHE A 171 -6.54 27.10 -19.02
CA PHE A 171 -5.82 25.84 -18.77
C PHE A 171 -6.71 24.74 -18.19
N ARG A 172 -7.88 25.08 -17.62
CA ARG A 172 -8.75 24.12 -16.91
C ARG A 172 -9.10 22.89 -17.73
N GLN A 173 -9.39 23.06 -19.03
CA GLN A 173 -9.72 21.93 -19.92
C GLN A 173 -8.53 21.00 -20.11
N ALA A 174 -7.32 21.53 -20.31
CA ALA A 174 -6.11 20.72 -20.48
C ALA A 174 -5.72 20.02 -19.16
N LEU A 175 -5.86 20.72 -18.03
CA LEU A 175 -5.58 20.19 -16.70
C LEU A 175 -6.59 19.13 -16.26
N SER A 176 -7.83 19.16 -16.77
CA SER A 176 -8.88 18.19 -16.45
C SER A 176 -8.47 16.73 -16.71
N GLN A 177 -7.59 16.52 -17.71
CA GLN A 177 -7.12 15.19 -18.10
C GLN A 177 -5.90 14.73 -17.30
N GLN A 178 -5.30 15.63 -16.50
CA GLN A 178 -4.14 15.31 -15.68
C GLN A 178 -4.55 14.63 -14.38
N ASN A 179 -3.65 13.82 -13.83
CA ASN A 179 -3.89 13.14 -12.56
C ASN A 179 -3.72 14.09 -11.38
N ALA A 180 -4.57 13.93 -10.36
CA ALA A 180 -4.35 14.55 -9.06
C ALA A 180 -3.12 13.95 -8.37
N TYR A 181 -2.91 12.64 -8.51
CA TYR A 181 -1.76 11.91 -7.97
C TYR A 181 -0.48 12.17 -8.77
N TRP A 182 0.63 12.38 -8.05
CA TRP A 182 1.96 12.67 -8.62
C TRP A 182 3.10 12.02 -7.82
N GLY A 183 2.82 10.88 -7.16
CA GLY A 183 3.84 10.10 -6.44
C GLY A 183 4.72 9.24 -7.35
N ASP A 184 5.56 8.41 -6.74
CA ASP A 184 6.59 7.64 -7.46
C ASP A 184 6.10 6.25 -7.91
N GLN A 185 4.88 5.88 -7.49
CA GLN A 185 4.21 4.66 -7.92
C GLN A 185 3.56 4.89 -9.30
N PRO A 186 3.38 3.83 -10.13
CA PRO A 186 2.63 3.92 -11.38
C PRO A 186 1.19 4.42 -11.21
N GLY A 187 0.64 4.19 -10.01
CA GLY A 187 -0.62 4.74 -9.55
C GLY A 187 -0.94 4.24 -8.14
N THR A 188 -2.05 4.68 -7.58
CA THR A 188 -2.56 4.17 -6.30
C THR A 188 -4.08 4.31 -6.21
N SER A 189 -4.74 3.40 -5.52
CA SER A 189 -6.18 3.49 -5.22
C SER A 189 -6.49 4.47 -4.09
N GLY A 190 -5.46 4.95 -3.38
CA GLY A 190 -5.59 5.90 -2.28
C GLY A 190 -4.30 6.01 -1.46
N PRO A 191 -4.22 7.00 -0.57
CA PRO A 191 -3.08 7.17 0.32
C PRO A 191 -3.10 6.13 1.43
N VAL A 192 -1.91 5.83 1.95
CA VAL A 192 -1.72 5.06 3.18
C VAL A 192 -1.91 6.02 4.36
N TYR A 193 -3.14 6.49 4.57
CA TYR A 193 -3.45 7.47 5.62
C TYR A 193 -3.72 6.77 6.96
N ALA A 194 -2.81 6.95 7.92
CA ALA A 194 -2.93 6.35 9.25
C ALA A 194 -3.81 7.17 10.23
N GLY A 195 -4.10 8.42 9.88
CA GLY A 195 -4.90 9.35 10.66
C GLY A 195 -4.05 10.40 11.38
N ALA A 196 -4.34 11.68 11.17
CA ALA A 196 -3.55 12.78 11.71
C ALA A 196 -3.52 12.75 13.26
N ILE A 197 -4.67 12.46 13.87
CA ILE A 197 -4.77 12.31 15.32
C ILE A 197 -3.97 11.09 15.80
N VAL A 198 -4.04 9.99 15.06
CA VAL A 198 -3.39 8.73 15.42
C VAL A 198 -1.86 8.86 15.32
N VAL A 199 -1.35 9.55 14.29
CA VAL A 199 0.08 9.86 14.16
C VAL A 199 0.55 10.80 15.28
N PHE A 200 -0.24 11.81 15.65
CA PHE A 200 0.06 12.64 16.83
C PHE A 200 0.16 11.81 18.12
N LEU A 201 -0.81 10.90 18.35
CA LEU A 201 -0.77 9.98 19.48
C LEU A 201 0.45 9.03 19.41
N PHE A 202 0.82 8.56 18.23
CA PHE A 202 2.00 7.72 18.02
C PHE A 202 3.29 8.45 18.42
N VAL A 203 3.47 9.70 17.98
CA VAL A 203 4.63 10.52 18.35
C VAL A 203 4.64 10.80 19.85
N LEU A 204 3.49 11.09 20.46
CA LEU A 204 3.36 11.14 21.92
C LEU A 204 3.78 9.80 22.57
N GLY A 205 3.38 8.69 22.00
CA GLY A 205 3.72 7.35 22.48
C GLY A 205 5.22 7.09 22.56
N LEU A 206 6.03 7.68 21.68
CA LEU A 206 7.49 7.58 21.73
C LEU A 206 8.07 8.13 23.05
N PHE A 207 7.43 9.14 23.63
CA PHE A 207 7.85 9.75 24.89
C PHE A 207 7.16 9.14 26.12
N PHE A 208 5.85 8.93 26.04
CA PHE A 208 5.03 8.56 27.20
C PHE A 208 4.99 7.04 27.44
N VAL A 209 5.12 6.21 26.40
CA VAL A 209 5.11 4.76 26.57
C VAL A 209 6.51 4.29 27.01
N LYS A 210 6.52 3.51 28.08
CA LYS A 210 7.74 2.92 28.66
C LYS A 210 7.79 1.42 28.37
N GLY A 211 9.00 0.89 28.36
CA GLY A 211 9.27 -0.55 28.18
C GLY A 211 9.41 -0.98 26.73
N LYS A 212 9.57 -2.28 26.55
CA LYS A 212 9.97 -2.92 25.28
C LYS A 212 8.99 -2.76 24.12
N TYR A 213 7.69 -2.74 24.41
CA TYR A 213 6.66 -2.67 23.37
C TYR A 213 6.73 -1.36 22.57
N LYS A 214 7.19 -0.26 23.17
CA LYS A 214 7.50 0.97 22.42
C LYS A 214 8.52 0.70 21.31
N TRP A 215 9.63 0.07 21.66
CA TRP A 215 10.74 -0.16 20.74
C TRP A 215 10.41 -1.22 19.69
N ILE A 216 9.64 -2.26 20.05
CA ILE A 216 9.13 -3.25 19.09
C ILE A 216 8.26 -2.56 18.03
N LEU A 217 7.27 -1.76 18.46
CA LEU A 217 6.34 -1.09 17.54
C LEU A 217 7.05 -0.03 16.70
N LEU A 218 7.99 0.74 17.28
CA LEU A 218 8.79 1.71 16.54
C LEU A 218 9.68 1.02 15.49
N ALA A 219 10.42 -0.03 15.89
CA ALA A 219 11.31 -0.75 14.98
C ALA A 219 10.53 -1.38 13.81
N ALA A 220 9.37 -1.98 14.09
CA ALA A 220 8.50 -2.52 13.05
C ALA A 220 7.95 -1.43 12.11
N THR A 221 7.55 -0.27 12.65
CA THR A 221 7.10 0.88 11.85
C THR A 221 8.20 1.37 10.93
N VAL A 222 9.40 1.62 11.47
CA VAL A 222 10.55 2.10 10.68
C VAL A 222 10.95 1.09 9.62
N LEU A 223 11.06 -0.19 9.99
CA LEU A 223 11.36 -1.27 9.04
C LEU A 223 10.36 -1.27 7.87
N SER A 224 9.06 -1.17 8.18
CA SER A 224 8.03 -1.21 7.15
C SER A 224 8.10 -0.05 6.15
N ILE A 225 8.40 1.17 6.63
CA ILE A 225 8.57 2.35 5.79
C ILE A 225 9.81 2.21 4.92
N LEU A 226 10.96 1.81 5.50
CA LEU A 226 12.20 1.62 4.74
C LEU A 226 12.04 0.56 3.64
N LEU A 227 11.36 -0.56 3.92
CA LEU A 227 11.07 -1.58 2.91
C LEU A 227 10.11 -1.07 1.83
N SER A 228 9.13 -0.23 2.21
CA SER A 228 8.14 0.29 1.28
C SER A 228 8.75 1.19 0.20
N TRP A 229 9.89 1.82 0.49
CA TRP A 229 10.56 2.73 -0.44
C TRP A 229 11.12 2.05 -1.68
N GLY A 230 11.47 0.76 -1.61
CA GLY A 230 11.85 -0.04 -2.77
C GLY A 230 12.92 0.61 -3.66
N LYS A 231 12.55 0.93 -4.91
CA LYS A 231 13.43 1.59 -5.90
C LYS A 231 13.97 2.94 -5.42
N ASN A 232 13.28 3.60 -4.49
CA ASN A 232 13.71 4.87 -3.90
C ASN A 232 14.77 4.68 -2.80
N PHE A 233 15.04 3.42 -2.39
CA PHE A 233 16.12 3.06 -1.47
C PHE A 233 16.67 1.65 -1.75
N MET A 234 17.29 1.48 -2.92
CA MET A 234 17.80 0.18 -3.40
C MET A 234 18.78 -0.53 -2.45
N PRO A 235 19.76 0.12 -1.79
CA PRO A 235 20.72 -0.58 -0.93
C PRO A 235 20.07 -1.44 0.17
N PHE A 236 18.96 -0.96 0.74
CA PHE A 236 18.21 -1.69 1.75
C PHE A 236 17.29 -2.74 1.14
N THR A 237 16.69 -2.43 0.00
CA THR A 237 15.82 -3.35 -0.74
C THR A 237 16.59 -4.56 -1.24
N ASP A 238 17.77 -4.36 -1.83
CA ASP A 238 18.65 -5.42 -2.32
C ASP A 238 19.10 -6.34 -1.18
N PHE A 239 19.46 -5.79 -0.02
CA PHE A 239 19.78 -6.60 1.15
C PHE A 239 18.62 -7.56 1.52
N PHE A 240 17.38 -7.09 1.48
CA PHE A 240 16.22 -7.95 1.76
C PHE A 240 15.97 -8.97 0.65
N LEU A 241 16.12 -8.58 -0.61
CA LEU A 241 15.92 -9.48 -1.75
C LEU A 241 16.95 -10.61 -1.79
N ASP A 242 18.20 -10.30 -1.46
CA ASP A 242 19.31 -11.25 -1.59
C ASP A 242 19.48 -12.15 -0.36
N PHE A 243 19.20 -11.63 0.85
CA PHE A 243 19.52 -12.32 2.12
C PHE A 243 18.31 -12.75 2.95
N VAL A 244 17.14 -12.12 2.80
CA VAL A 244 15.98 -12.41 3.66
C VAL A 244 15.06 -13.45 3.00
N PRO A 245 14.90 -14.65 3.60
CA PRO A 245 14.17 -15.74 2.96
C PRO A 245 12.72 -15.39 2.61
N GLY A 246 12.34 -15.63 1.36
CA GLY A 246 10.97 -15.48 0.89
C GLY A 246 10.56 -14.05 0.52
N TYR A 247 11.40 -13.04 0.75
CA TYR A 247 11.10 -11.66 0.38
C TYR A 247 11.00 -11.48 -1.16
N ASP A 248 11.87 -12.16 -1.91
CA ASP A 248 11.90 -12.24 -3.38
C ASP A 248 10.65 -12.88 -4.01
N LYS A 249 9.78 -13.48 -3.18
CA LYS A 249 8.56 -14.15 -3.66
C LYS A 249 7.37 -13.22 -3.77
N PHE A 250 7.45 -11.98 -3.31
CA PHE A 250 6.31 -11.06 -3.24
C PHE A 250 6.52 -9.79 -4.06
N ARG A 251 5.48 -9.34 -4.76
CA ARG A 251 5.49 -8.08 -5.53
C ARG A 251 4.97 -6.91 -4.70
N ALA A 252 5.25 -5.69 -5.15
CA ALA A 252 4.73 -4.45 -4.59
C ALA A 252 5.12 -4.24 -3.13
N VAL A 253 6.36 -3.78 -2.95
CA VAL A 253 6.96 -3.48 -1.65
C VAL A 253 6.18 -2.44 -0.85
N SER A 254 5.42 -1.53 -1.49
CA SER A 254 4.57 -0.57 -0.78
C SER A 254 3.54 -1.23 0.16
N MET A 255 3.17 -2.49 -0.06
CA MET A 255 2.27 -3.22 0.83
C MET A 255 2.86 -3.51 2.22
N THR A 256 4.17 -3.37 2.45
CA THR A 256 4.77 -3.52 3.80
C THR A 256 4.19 -2.53 4.80
N LEU A 257 3.67 -1.39 4.33
CA LEU A 257 3.07 -0.34 5.16
C LEU A 257 1.86 -0.80 5.98
N VAL A 258 1.27 -1.97 5.68
CA VAL A 258 0.30 -2.62 6.58
C VAL A 258 0.84 -2.77 8.01
N ILE A 259 2.15 -2.98 8.14
CA ILE A 259 2.81 -3.05 9.45
C ILE A 259 2.69 -1.69 10.14
N ALA A 260 3.04 -0.59 9.47
CA ALA A 260 2.88 0.77 10.00
C ALA A 260 1.43 1.09 10.37
N GLU A 261 0.47 0.72 9.50
CA GLU A 261 -0.97 0.91 9.74
C GLU A 261 -1.47 0.16 10.99
N LEU A 262 -0.77 -0.88 11.44
CA LEU A 262 -1.06 -1.57 12.69
C LEU A 262 -0.27 -0.99 13.88
N THR A 263 1.03 -0.79 13.72
CA THR A 263 1.93 -0.42 14.81
C THR A 263 1.77 1.02 15.27
N ILE A 264 1.44 1.94 14.34
CA ILE A 264 1.20 3.36 14.63
C ILE A 264 -0.02 3.52 15.57
N PRO A 265 -1.22 3.01 15.22
CA PRO A 265 -2.35 3.05 16.15
C PRO A 265 -2.07 2.33 17.46
N MET A 266 -1.45 1.15 17.45
CA MET A 266 -1.16 0.41 18.68
C MET A 266 -0.34 1.25 19.67
N LEU A 267 0.75 1.87 19.23
CA LEU A 267 1.58 2.69 20.12
C LEU A 267 0.85 3.99 20.53
N GLY A 268 0.10 4.61 19.60
CA GLY A 268 -0.68 5.81 19.89
C GLY A 268 -1.75 5.58 20.95
N PHE A 269 -2.53 4.50 20.83
CA PHE A 269 -3.55 4.17 21.83
C PHE A 269 -2.95 3.70 23.16
N MET A 270 -1.78 3.08 23.16
CA MET A 270 -1.04 2.81 24.41
C MET A 270 -0.66 4.11 25.13
N ALA A 271 -0.26 5.15 24.39
CA ALA A 271 0.03 6.48 24.94
C ALA A 271 -1.25 7.11 25.53
N LEU A 272 -2.34 7.10 24.76
CA LEU A 272 -3.63 7.62 25.19
C LEU A 272 -4.13 6.92 26.45
N TYR A 273 -4.02 5.58 26.51
CA TYR A 273 -4.40 4.80 27.70
C TYR A 273 -3.53 5.13 28.92
N GLY A 274 -2.23 5.33 28.73
CA GLY A 274 -1.33 5.76 29.80
C GLY A 274 -1.72 7.12 30.38
N ILE A 275 -2.06 8.08 29.52
CA ILE A 275 -2.55 9.41 29.90
C ILE A 275 -3.93 9.32 30.55
N PHE A 276 -4.85 8.52 30.00
CA PHE A 276 -6.18 8.27 30.54
C PHE A 276 -6.14 7.77 32.00
N LYS A 277 -5.16 6.93 32.33
CA LYS A 277 -4.97 6.46 33.71
C LYS A 277 -4.31 7.50 34.60
N ASN A 278 -3.35 8.26 34.06
CA ASN A 278 -2.53 9.19 34.83
C ASN A 278 -2.42 10.56 34.10
N PRO A 279 -3.46 11.42 34.15
CA PRO A 279 -3.47 12.71 33.45
C PRO A 279 -2.31 13.64 33.84
N GLU A 280 -1.83 13.54 35.08
CA GLU A 280 -0.69 14.30 35.61
C GLU A 280 0.62 14.07 34.81
N LEU A 281 0.70 12.99 34.02
CA LEU A 281 1.83 12.76 33.11
C LEU A 281 2.04 13.92 32.15
N LEU A 282 0.96 14.53 31.65
CA LEU A 282 1.02 15.66 30.72
C LEU A 282 1.57 16.93 31.38
N LYS A 283 1.19 17.20 32.63
CA LYS A 283 1.74 18.32 33.40
C LYS A 283 3.22 18.11 33.72
N LYS A 284 3.57 16.92 34.22
CA LYS A 284 4.94 16.57 34.63
C LYS A 284 5.91 16.60 33.45
N ASN A 285 5.47 16.17 32.26
CA ASN A 285 6.32 16.07 31.07
C ASN A 285 5.83 16.99 29.94
N ARG A 286 5.44 18.22 30.27
CA ARG A 286 4.87 19.19 29.31
C ARG A 286 5.72 19.38 28.05
N ASN A 287 7.04 19.31 28.18
CA ASN A 287 7.96 19.48 27.05
C ASN A 287 7.75 18.40 25.99
N TYR A 288 7.58 17.13 26.40
CA TYR A 288 7.33 16.03 25.46
C TYR A 288 5.99 16.20 24.74
N TYR A 289 4.98 16.72 25.43
CA TYR A 289 3.71 17.06 24.81
C TYR A 289 3.88 18.14 23.73
N PHE A 290 4.57 19.25 24.04
CA PHE A 290 4.80 20.33 23.06
C PHE A 290 5.72 19.91 21.91
N ILE A 291 6.72 19.05 22.17
CA ILE A 291 7.57 18.48 21.11
C ILE A 291 6.74 17.61 20.18
N ALA A 292 5.90 16.70 20.72
CA ALA A 292 5.05 15.86 19.88
C ALA A 292 4.06 16.69 19.05
N TYR A 293 3.49 17.74 19.62
CA TYR A 293 2.64 18.69 18.90
C TYR A 293 3.43 19.45 17.82
N GLY A 294 4.64 19.93 18.13
CA GLY A 294 5.51 20.61 17.16
C GLY A 294 5.90 19.72 15.98
N LEU A 295 6.29 18.46 16.25
CA LEU A 295 6.67 17.48 15.24
C LEU A 295 5.53 17.00 14.33
N THR A 296 4.28 17.25 14.73
CA THR A 296 3.10 16.84 13.96
C THR A 296 2.30 18.06 13.53
N GLY A 297 1.56 18.70 14.44
CA GLY A 297 0.80 19.93 14.19
C GLY A 297 1.69 21.04 13.62
N GLY A 298 2.80 21.35 14.28
CA GLY A 298 3.75 22.37 13.79
C GLY A 298 4.27 22.06 12.38
N LEU A 299 4.62 20.80 12.12
CA LEU A 299 5.08 20.35 10.80
C LEU A 299 3.97 20.47 9.73
N THR A 300 2.74 20.05 10.04
CA THR A 300 1.61 20.20 9.09
C THR A 300 1.30 21.68 8.79
N LEU A 301 1.50 22.58 9.76
CA LEU A 301 1.37 24.02 9.55
C LEU A 301 2.49 24.56 8.63
N ILE A 302 3.73 24.11 8.83
CA ILE A 302 4.86 24.46 7.95
C ILE A 302 4.56 24.00 6.52
N PHE A 303 4.13 22.75 6.34
CA PHE A 303 3.74 22.22 5.03
C PHE A 303 2.59 23.01 4.39
N TYR A 304 1.61 23.46 5.19
CA TYR A 304 0.56 24.34 4.68
C TYR A 304 1.09 25.71 4.23
N LEU A 305 1.99 26.33 4.99
CA LEU A 305 2.48 27.69 4.69
C LEU A 305 3.46 27.71 3.51
N MET A 306 4.35 26.73 3.43
CA MET A 306 5.47 26.68 2.49
C MET A 306 5.64 25.29 1.84
N PRO A 307 4.62 24.77 1.13
CA PRO A 307 4.67 23.43 0.57
C PRO A 307 5.77 23.24 -0.48
N SER A 308 5.99 24.23 -1.36
CA SER A 308 6.96 24.15 -2.45
C SER A 308 8.43 24.09 -1.98
N LEU A 309 8.72 24.27 -0.68
CA LEU A 309 10.06 24.00 -0.13
C LEU A 309 10.34 22.51 0.09
N PHE A 310 9.29 21.68 0.12
CA PHE A 310 9.38 20.25 0.44
C PHE A 310 8.88 19.35 -0.69
N PHE A 311 8.16 19.91 -1.66
CA PHE A 311 7.39 19.17 -2.64
C PHE A 311 7.39 19.88 -3.99
N ASP A 312 7.76 19.14 -5.05
CA ASP A 312 7.82 19.67 -6.42
C ASP A 312 6.46 19.59 -7.15
N PHE A 313 5.47 18.87 -6.62
CA PHE A 313 4.14 18.66 -7.23
C PHE A 313 4.09 17.95 -8.59
N PHE A 314 5.21 17.31 -8.97
CA PHE A 314 5.30 16.47 -10.17
C PHE A 314 5.96 15.13 -9.83
N SER A 315 5.57 14.09 -10.56
CA SER A 315 6.29 12.83 -10.57
C SER A 315 7.57 12.93 -11.41
N GLN A 316 8.53 12.03 -11.17
CA GLN A 316 9.76 11.98 -11.97
C GLN A 316 9.47 11.80 -13.47
N PHE A 317 8.50 10.96 -13.81
CA PHE A 317 8.08 10.73 -15.18
C PHE A 317 7.57 12.01 -15.87
N GLU A 318 6.73 12.77 -15.18
CA GLU A 318 6.21 14.05 -15.70
C GLU A 318 7.34 15.06 -15.91
N LEU A 319 8.27 15.17 -14.95
CA LEU A 319 9.41 16.08 -15.07
C LEU A 319 10.27 15.74 -16.30
N GLU A 320 10.60 14.47 -16.51
CA GLU A 320 11.33 14.03 -17.71
C GLU A 320 10.55 14.28 -19.00
N GLN A 321 9.24 14.08 -18.99
CA GLN A 321 8.40 14.34 -20.15
C GLN A 321 8.38 15.84 -20.50
N PHE A 322 8.16 16.71 -19.51
CA PHE A 322 8.15 18.16 -19.73
C PHE A 322 9.52 18.67 -20.18
N ASN A 323 10.60 18.15 -19.61
CA ASN A 323 11.96 18.51 -20.02
C ASN A 323 12.26 18.09 -21.47
N ARG A 324 11.86 16.88 -21.89
CA ARG A 324 11.99 16.42 -23.29
C ARG A 324 11.24 17.33 -24.27
N ILE A 325 10.02 17.75 -23.91
CA ILE A 325 9.23 18.65 -24.76
C ILE A 325 9.91 20.02 -24.86
N ARG A 326 10.40 20.57 -23.75
CA ARG A 326 11.15 21.85 -23.71
C ARG A 326 12.38 21.81 -24.61
N GLU A 327 13.11 20.70 -24.61
CA GLU A 327 14.32 20.53 -25.43
C GLU A 327 14.02 20.38 -26.92
N THR A 328 12.88 19.78 -27.27
CA THR A 328 12.53 19.48 -28.67
C THR A 328 11.95 20.70 -29.40
N ASN A 329 11.17 21.55 -28.73
CA ASN A 329 10.50 22.71 -29.34
C ASN A 329 10.59 23.98 -28.47
N ALA A 330 11.52 24.89 -28.80
CA ALA A 330 11.72 26.14 -28.04
C ALA A 330 10.49 27.07 -28.00
N ASN A 331 9.64 27.04 -29.04
CA ASN A 331 8.40 27.83 -29.09
C ASN A 331 7.30 27.28 -28.17
N ASP A 332 7.33 25.97 -27.83
CA ASP A 332 6.36 25.33 -26.94
C ASP A 332 6.78 25.43 -25.47
N ALA A 333 8.04 25.78 -25.19
CA ALA A 333 8.58 25.83 -23.83
C ALA A 333 7.80 26.80 -22.92
N ALA A 334 7.48 28.01 -23.41
CA ALA A 334 6.70 28.99 -22.64
C ALA A 334 5.27 28.51 -22.34
N GLN A 335 4.67 27.76 -23.27
CA GLN A 335 3.33 27.18 -23.09
C GLN A 335 3.36 26.03 -22.07
N ILE A 336 4.38 25.18 -22.11
CA ILE A 336 4.59 24.11 -21.13
C ILE A 336 4.87 24.71 -19.75
N ASP A 337 5.67 25.76 -19.64
CA ASP A 337 5.95 26.43 -18.36
C ASP A 337 4.68 27.01 -17.76
N ALA A 338 3.86 27.71 -18.56
CA ALA A 338 2.56 28.18 -18.10
C ALA A 338 1.64 27.03 -17.69
N PHE A 339 1.61 25.93 -18.45
CA PHE A 339 0.81 24.74 -18.11
C PHE A 339 1.26 24.09 -16.79
N THR A 340 2.56 23.87 -16.61
CA THR A 340 3.14 23.26 -15.40
C THR A 340 2.91 24.14 -14.18
N ALA A 341 3.10 25.47 -14.28
CA ALA A 341 2.81 26.39 -13.18
C ALA A 341 1.34 26.30 -12.72
N GLN A 342 0.40 26.20 -13.66
CA GLN A 342 -1.02 26.07 -13.33
C GLN A 342 -1.35 24.69 -12.74
N LEU A 343 -0.70 23.62 -13.21
CA LEU A 343 -0.84 22.29 -12.63
C LEU A 343 -0.30 22.24 -11.19
N GLU A 344 0.84 22.88 -10.93
CA GLU A 344 1.41 23.02 -9.58
C GLU A 344 0.42 23.74 -8.66
N VAL A 345 -0.16 24.87 -9.09
CA VAL A 345 -1.15 25.63 -8.28
C VAL A 345 -2.32 24.74 -7.86
N VAL A 346 -2.87 23.95 -8.79
CA VAL A 346 -3.98 23.03 -8.49
C VAL A 346 -3.55 21.95 -7.50
N ARG A 347 -2.44 21.26 -7.73
CA ARG A 347 -1.96 20.17 -6.86
C ARG A 347 -1.52 20.69 -5.49
N ALA A 348 -0.89 21.86 -5.42
CA ALA A 348 -0.54 22.53 -4.19
C ALA A 348 -1.78 22.93 -3.38
N HIS A 349 -2.86 23.36 -4.04
CA HIS A 349 -4.13 23.62 -3.36
C HIS A 349 -4.72 22.35 -2.73
N ILE A 350 -4.72 21.23 -3.46
CA ILE A 350 -5.17 19.92 -2.95
C ILE A 350 -4.37 19.52 -1.70
N PHE A 351 -3.04 19.64 -1.78
CA PHE A 351 -2.14 19.35 -0.67
C PHE A 351 -2.40 20.26 0.54
N LYS A 352 -2.47 21.57 0.32
CA LYS A 352 -2.68 22.58 1.38
C LYS A 352 -4.00 22.36 2.12
N ALA A 353 -5.07 22.02 1.41
CA ALA A 353 -6.37 21.74 2.03
C ALA A 353 -6.27 20.62 3.06
N ASP A 354 -5.57 19.53 2.73
CA ASP A 354 -5.40 18.39 3.64
C ASP A 354 -4.31 18.61 4.70
N ALA A 355 -3.28 19.41 4.41
CA ALA A 355 -2.30 19.84 5.42
C ALA A 355 -2.99 20.66 6.52
N MET A 356 -3.85 21.60 6.12
CA MET A 356 -4.67 22.39 7.06
C MET A 356 -5.66 21.52 7.84
N ARG A 357 -6.35 20.60 7.16
CA ARG A 357 -7.24 19.62 7.81
C ARG A 357 -6.51 18.86 8.92
N SER A 358 -5.33 18.33 8.62
CA SER A 358 -4.51 17.56 9.55
C SER A 358 -4.05 18.42 10.74
N PHE A 359 -3.62 19.66 10.47
CA PHE A 359 -3.28 20.63 11.52
C PHE A 359 -4.45 20.89 12.47
N ILE A 360 -5.66 21.10 11.94
CA ILE A 360 -6.86 21.36 12.74
C ILE A 360 -7.16 20.15 13.65
N PHE A 361 -7.20 18.93 13.11
CA PHE A 361 -7.51 17.74 13.91
C PHE A 361 -6.45 17.45 14.97
N ILE A 362 -5.17 17.64 14.65
CA ILE A 362 -4.09 17.51 15.63
C ILE A 362 -4.24 18.55 16.73
N THR A 363 -4.51 19.81 16.37
CA THR A 363 -4.69 20.90 17.34
C THR A 363 -5.87 20.64 18.25
N LEU A 364 -7.00 20.16 17.72
CA LEU A 364 -8.18 19.79 18.51
C LEU A 364 -7.87 18.63 19.46
N ALA A 365 -7.23 17.56 18.97
CA ALA A 365 -6.86 16.42 19.81
C ALA A 365 -5.86 16.81 20.90
N ALA A 366 -4.87 17.63 20.57
CA ALA A 366 -3.90 18.19 21.50
C ALA A 366 -4.59 19.05 22.56
N ALA A 367 -5.49 19.96 22.17
CA ALA A 367 -6.27 20.79 23.08
C ALA A 367 -7.12 19.94 24.05
N VAL A 368 -7.80 18.91 23.57
CA VAL A 368 -8.57 17.98 24.40
C VAL A 368 -7.66 17.28 25.43
N LEU A 369 -6.50 16.77 25.01
CA LEU A 369 -5.54 16.16 25.94
C LEU A 369 -5.01 17.16 26.95
N TYR A 370 -4.71 18.39 26.53
CA TYR A 370 -4.23 19.43 27.41
C TYR A 370 -5.26 19.76 28.49
N ILE A 371 -6.53 20.00 28.12
CA ILE A 371 -7.62 20.27 29.05
C ILE A 371 -7.82 19.09 30.02
N TYR A 372 -7.75 17.85 29.52
CA TYR A 372 -7.80 16.65 30.35
C TYR A 372 -6.63 16.56 31.33
N GLY A 373 -5.41 16.84 30.87
CA GLY A 373 -4.21 16.90 31.70
C GLY A 373 -4.29 17.96 32.79
N GLN A 374 -5.03 19.05 32.58
CA GLN A 374 -5.33 20.06 33.61
C GLN A 374 -6.37 19.61 34.64
N GLY A 375 -6.98 18.44 34.48
CA GLY A 375 -8.06 17.95 35.36
C GLY A 375 -9.42 18.60 35.11
N LYS A 376 -9.57 19.35 34.01
CA LYS A 376 -10.82 20.06 33.66
C LYS A 376 -11.80 19.22 32.86
N LEU A 377 -11.41 18.02 32.42
CA LEU A 377 -12.24 17.11 31.62
C LEU A 377 -12.34 15.75 32.32
N LYS A 378 -13.55 15.17 32.38
CA LYS A 378 -13.77 13.82 32.94
C LYS A 378 -13.38 12.74 31.92
N GLN A 379 -13.03 11.55 32.42
CA GLN A 379 -12.59 10.41 31.59
C GLN A 379 -13.57 9.99 30.50
N HIS A 380 -14.87 9.92 30.77
CA HIS A 380 -15.86 9.54 29.76
C HIS A 380 -15.93 10.56 28.61
N TRP A 381 -15.80 11.86 28.91
CA TRP A 381 -15.76 12.89 27.89
C TRP A 381 -14.50 12.83 27.04
N LEU A 382 -13.36 12.41 27.59
CA LEU A 382 -12.15 12.15 26.81
C LEU A 382 -12.38 11.04 25.78
N ILE A 383 -13.03 9.94 26.18
CA ILE A 383 -13.35 8.83 25.27
C ILE A 383 -14.29 9.29 24.15
N VAL A 384 -15.37 10.00 24.50
CA VAL A 384 -16.33 10.53 23.51
C VAL A 384 -15.63 11.49 22.55
N ALA A 385 -14.83 12.43 23.06
CA ALA A 385 -14.11 13.40 22.24
C ALA A 385 -13.15 12.73 21.25
N PHE A 386 -12.31 11.80 21.70
CA PHE A 386 -11.40 11.08 20.81
C PHE A 386 -12.12 10.18 19.81
N THR A 387 -13.21 9.54 20.22
CA THR A 387 -14.03 8.72 19.31
C THR A 387 -14.59 9.59 18.19
N LEU A 388 -15.21 10.73 18.52
CA LEU A 388 -15.76 11.64 17.53
C LEU A 388 -14.68 12.26 16.65
N LEU A 389 -13.59 12.76 17.23
CA LEU A 389 -12.50 13.38 16.47
C LEU A 389 -11.88 12.40 15.47
N ILE A 390 -11.60 11.15 15.88
CA ILE A 390 -11.03 10.13 14.98
C ILE A 390 -12.04 9.75 13.89
N LEU A 391 -13.33 9.61 14.21
CA LEU A 391 -14.34 9.31 13.19
C LEU A 391 -14.49 10.45 12.17
N ILE A 392 -14.53 11.70 12.62
CA ILE A 392 -14.67 12.88 11.76
C ILE A 392 -13.39 13.10 10.92
N ASP A 393 -12.21 12.72 11.42
CA ASP A 393 -10.97 12.72 10.67
C ASP A 393 -10.95 11.61 9.59
N MET A 394 -11.25 10.37 9.99
CA MET A 394 -11.04 9.19 9.15
C MET A 394 -12.16 8.93 8.14
N VAL A 395 -13.43 9.00 8.56
CA VAL A 395 -14.57 8.59 7.72
C VAL A 395 -14.69 9.43 6.45
N PRO A 396 -14.61 10.78 6.50
CA PRO A 396 -14.69 11.57 5.27
C PRO A 396 -13.53 11.31 4.30
N VAL A 397 -12.34 10.98 4.81
CA VAL A 397 -11.20 10.61 3.95
C VAL A 397 -11.43 9.24 3.32
N ALA A 398 -11.89 8.25 4.09
CA ALA A 398 -12.24 6.93 3.58
C ALA A 398 -13.34 7.00 2.50
N GLN A 399 -14.34 7.87 2.69
CA GLN A 399 -15.42 8.10 1.72
C GLN A 399 -14.95 8.72 0.39
N ARG A 400 -13.74 9.30 0.31
CA ARG A 400 -13.17 9.71 -0.98
C ARG A 400 -12.88 8.52 -1.90
N TYR A 401 -12.66 7.34 -1.31
CA TYR A 401 -12.21 6.12 -2.01
C TYR A 401 -13.24 4.98 -1.97
N LEU A 402 -14.06 4.95 -0.92
CA LEU A 402 -15.14 3.97 -0.73
C LEU A 402 -16.44 4.68 -0.34
N ASN A 403 -17.27 4.96 -1.35
CA ASN A 403 -18.57 5.62 -1.22
C ASN A 403 -19.68 4.86 -1.96
N ASN A 404 -20.86 5.47 -2.02
CA ASN A 404 -22.07 4.88 -2.60
C ASN A 404 -21.90 4.48 -4.07
N ASP A 405 -21.00 5.12 -4.82
CA ASP A 405 -20.76 4.83 -6.24
C ASP A 405 -19.97 3.54 -6.44
N ASN A 406 -19.27 3.06 -5.39
CA ASN A 406 -18.55 1.79 -5.43
C ASN A 406 -19.48 0.58 -5.22
N PHE A 407 -20.68 0.78 -4.67
CA PHE A 407 -21.63 -0.31 -4.45
C PHE A 407 -22.39 -0.62 -5.73
N VAL A 408 -22.39 -1.90 -6.10
CA VAL A 408 -23.09 -2.40 -7.28
C VAL A 408 -24.14 -3.42 -6.87
N SER A 409 -25.18 -3.58 -7.70
CA SER A 409 -26.23 -4.57 -7.45
C SER A 409 -25.65 -5.99 -7.45
N LYS A 410 -26.27 -6.89 -6.67
CA LYS A 410 -25.87 -8.32 -6.61
C LYS A 410 -25.76 -8.96 -8.00
N ARG A 411 -26.69 -8.61 -8.91
CA ARG A 411 -26.67 -9.06 -10.31
C ARG A 411 -25.38 -8.66 -11.05
N LYS A 412 -24.87 -7.44 -10.83
CA LYS A 412 -23.62 -6.97 -11.45
C LYS A 412 -22.38 -7.61 -10.79
N VAL A 413 -22.47 -8.02 -9.53
CA VAL A 413 -21.40 -8.82 -8.89
C VAL A 413 -21.35 -10.23 -9.46
N GLU A 414 -22.51 -10.88 -9.61
CA GLU A 414 -22.62 -12.25 -10.15
C GLU A 414 -22.30 -12.32 -11.65
N LYS A 415 -22.59 -11.25 -12.41
CA LYS A 415 -22.30 -11.11 -13.83
C LYS A 415 -21.60 -9.77 -14.09
N PRO A 416 -20.28 -9.68 -13.83
CA PRO A 416 -19.52 -8.43 -13.90
C PRO A 416 -19.33 -7.92 -15.33
N PHE A 417 -19.31 -8.82 -16.30
CA PHE A 417 -19.09 -8.50 -17.71
C PHE A 417 -20.34 -8.83 -18.51
N GLN A 418 -20.59 -8.02 -19.55
CA GLN A 418 -21.68 -8.21 -20.50
C GLN A 418 -21.08 -8.47 -21.87
N LEU A 419 -21.72 -9.32 -22.66
CA LEU A 419 -21.32 -9.59 -24.03
C LEU A 419 -21.38 -8.31 -24.87
N THR A 420 -20.25 -7.97 -25.47
CA THR A 420 -20.14 -6.93 -26.48
C THR A 420 -20.56 -7.46 -27.85
N LYS A 421 -20.68 -6.56 -28.84
CA LYS A 421 -20.91 -6.98 -30.24
C LYS A 421 -19.74 -7.81 -30.78
N ALA A 422 -18.50 -7.50 -30.36
CA ALA A 422 -17.33 -8.26 -30.74
C ALA A 422 -17.38 -9.68 -30.15
N ASP A 423 -17.75 -9.80 -28.87
CA ASP A 423 -17.89 -11.11 -28.21
C ASP A 423 -18.93 -11.99 -28.91
N GLN A 424 -20.06 -11.40 -29.32
CA GLN A 424 -21.11 -12.11 -30.06
C GLN A 424 -20.62 -12.62 -31.42
N GLU A 425 -19.73 -11.90 -32.09
CA GLU A 425 -19.15 -12.34 -33.37
C GLU A 425 -18.12 -13.45 -33.15
N ILE A 426 -17.23 -13.29 -32.17
CA ILE A 426 -16.21 -14.28 -31.83
C ILE A 426 -16.85 -15.60 -31.39
N LEU A 427 -17.97 -15.56 -30.65
CA LEU A 427 -18.69 -16.76 -30.22
C LEU A 427 -19.32 -17.56 -31.38
N LYS A 428 -19.34 -17.03 -32.60
CA LYS A 428 -19.73 -17.81 -33.79
C LYS A 428 -18.61 -18.73 -34.28
N ASP A 429 -17.36 -18.47 -33.87
CA ASP A 429 -16.25 -19.36 -34.14
C ASP A 429 -16.40 -20.63 -33.29
N THR A 430 -16.54 -21.77 -33.98
CA THR A 430 -16.75 -23.08 -33.36
C THR A 430 -15.43 -23.82 -33.11
N ASP A 431 -14.27 -23.27 -33.49
CA ASP A 431 -12.98 -23.91 -33.22
C ASP A 431 -12.73 -24.00 -31.70
N PRO A 432 -12.64 -25.20 -31.10
CA PRO A 432 -12.39 -25.32 -29.66
C PRO A 432 -11.08 -24.67 -29.18
N ASN A 433 -10.14 -24.40 -30.09
CA ASN A 433 -8.81 -23.89 -29.80
C ASN A 433 -8.62 -22.41 -30.16
N TYR A 434 -9.66 -21.66 -30.55
CA TYR A 434 -9.50 -20.25 -30.84
C TYR A 434 -8.89 -19.50 -29.64
N ARG A 435 -8.21 -18.40 -29.93
CA ARG A 435 -7.58 -17.52 -28.94
C ARG A 435 -7.93 -16.07 -29.24
N VAL A 436 -8.22 -15.30 -28.20
CA VAL A 436 -8.63 -13.89 -28.34
C VAL A 436 -7.56 -12.97 -27.80
N LEU A 437 -7.12 -12.03 -28.65
CA LEU A 437 -6.29 -10.90 -28.28
C LEU A 437 -7.17 -9.65 -28.20
N ASP A 438 -7.43 -9.17 -26.98
CA ASP A 438 -8.17 -7.92 -26.76
C ASP A 438 -7.20 -6.74 -26.63
N ILE A 439 -7.00 -6.03 -27.74
CA ILE A 439 -6.13 -4.83 -27.79
C ILE A 439 -6.79 -3.58 -27.20
N THR A 440 -8.05 -3.64 -26.77
CA THR A 440 -8.75 -2.50 -26.16
C THR A 440 -8.51 -2.40 -24.64
N LYS A 441 -7.84 -3.41 -24.08
CA LYS A 441 -7.53 -3.55 -22.66
C LYS A 441 -6.03 -3.69 -22.45
N ASN A 442 -5.60 -3.64 -21.19
CA ASN A 442 -4.24 -4.04 -20.83
C ASN A 442 -4.12 -5.57 -20.95
N ILE A 443 -3.65 -6.04 -22.10
CA ILE A 443 -3.65 -7.45 -22.53
C ILE A 443 -3.20 -8.41 -21.42
N PHE A 444 -2.11 -8.08 -20.71
CA PHE A 444 -1.52 -8.96 -19.70
C PHE A 444 -1.87 -8.59 -18.25
N ASN A 445 -2.71 -7.58 -18.03
CA ASN A 445 -3.18 -7.15 -16.71
C ASN A 445 -4.70 -7.01 -16.59
N ASP A 446 -5.46 -7.46 -17.60
CA ASP A 446 -6.92 -7.56 -17.58
C ASP A 446 -7.36 -9.04 -17.48
N ALA A 447 -8.53 -9.30 -16.92
CA ALA A 447 -9.11 -10.64 -16.83
C ALA A 447 -10.53 -10.74 -17.41
N SER A 448 -11.05 -9.64 -18.00
CA SER A 448 -12.42 -9.55 -18.47
C SER A 448 -12.66 -10.38 -19.73
N THR A 449 -11.70 -10.38 -20.68
CA THR A 449 -11.78 -11.19 -21.91
C THR A 449 -11.90 -12.68 -21.60
N SER A 450 -11.19 -13.15 -20.57
CA SER A 450 -11.21 -14.56 -20.13
C SER A 450 -12.56 -15.03 -19.59
N TYR A 451 -13.49 -14.12 -19.29
CA TYR A 451 -14.83 -14.46 -18.81
C TYR A 451 -15.69 -15.09 -19.90
N PHE A 452 -15.49 -14.71 -21.16
CA PHE A 452 -16.26 -15.24 -22.31
C PHE A 452 -15.41 -16.03 -23.30
N HIS A 453 -14.09 -15.80 -23.32
CA HIS A 453 -13.22 -16.32 -24.38
C HIS A 453 -11.92 -16.90 -23.83
N HIS A 454 -11.25 -17.71 -24.64
CA HIS A 454 -9.89 -18.15 -24.35
C HIS A 454 -8.89 -17.03 -24.67
N SER A 455 -8.67 -16.11 -23.72
CA SER A 455 -7.75 -14.98 -23.92
C SER A 455 -6.29 -15.44 -24.07
N ILE A 456 -5.54 -14.84 -25.01
CA ILE A 456 -4.07 -14.87 -25.03
C ILE A 456 -3.51 -14.09 -23.84
N GLY A 457 -4.23 -13.04 -23.43
CA GLY A 457 -3.87 -12.21 -22.30
C GLY A 457 -4.22 -12.84 -20.95
N GLY A 458 -4.58 -11.98 -20.00
CA GLY A 458 -5.01 -12.39 -18.67
C GLY A 458 -4.10 -11.87 -17.56
N TYR A 459 -4.71 -11.53 -16.42
CA TYR A 459 -4.00 -11.25 -15.18
C TYR A 459 -3.96 -12.47 -14.26
N HIS A 460 -2.75 -12.90 -13.89
CA HIS A 460 -2.51 -13.82 -12.79
C HIS A 460 -1.26 -13.36 -12.04
N GLY A 461 -1.32 -13.29 -10.70
CA GLY A 461 -0.19 -12.81 -9.89
C GLY A 461 0.99 -13.79 -9.78
N ALA A 462 0.82 -15.00 -10.32
CA ALA A 462 1.83 -16.05 -10.39
C ALA A 462 1.67 -16.78 -11.74
N LYS A 463 1.92 -16.08 -12.85
CA LYS A 463 1.87 -16.67 -14.18
C LYS A 463 2.93 -17.77 -14.32
N LEU A 464 2.66 -18.78 -15.13
CA LEU A 464 3.65 -19.79 -15.48
C LEU A 464 4.89 -19.12 -16.08
N GLN A 465 6.08 -19.49 -15.60
CA GLN A 465 7.32 -18.86 -16.03
C GLN A 465 7.52 -18.99 -17.54
N ARG A 466 7.30 -20.20 -18.08
CA ARG A 466 7.41 -20.46 -19.52
C ARG A 466 6.48 -19.58 -20.36
N TYR A 467 5.30 -19.27 -19.83
CA TYR A 467 4.37 -18.39 -20.55
C TYR A 467 4.81 -16.93 -20.46
N GLN A 468 5.33 -16.51 -19.29
CA GLN A 468 5.93 -15.19 -19.14
C GLN A 468 7.13 -15.01 -20.08
N ASP A 469 7.95 -16.05 -20.26
CA ASP A 469 9.07 -16.03 -21.21
C ASP A 469 8.58 -15.83 -22.65
N VAL A 470 7.51 -16.53 -23.06
CA VAL A 470 6.90 -16.35 -24.39
C VAL A 470 6.34 -14.94 -24.57
N ILE A 471 5.73 -14.36 -23.52
CA ILE A 471 5.26 -12.98 -23.53
C ILE A 471 6.41 -12.00 -23.74
N ASP A 472 7.46 -12.15 -22.93
CA ASP A 472 8.59 -11.21 -22.87
C ASP A 472 9.43 -11.25 -24.16
N HIS A 473 9.63 -12.43 -24.76
CA HIS A 473 10.54 -12.60 -25.91
C HIS A 473 9.84 -12.54 -27.28
N TYR A 474 8.57 -12.93 -27.36
CA TYR A 474 7.86 -13.04 -28.64
C TYR A 474 6.64 -12.13 -28.65
N LEU A 475 5.61 -12.45 -27.86
CA LEU A 475 4.28 -11.86 -28.02
C LEU A 475 4.26 -10.34 -27.87
N GLN A 476 5.03 -9.76 -26.94
CA GLN A 476 5.06 -8.31 -26.79
C GLN A 476 5.45 -7.60 -28.09
N ALA A 477 6.50 -8.06 -28.79
CA ALA A 477 6.95 -7.43 -30.02
C ALA A 477 5.93 -7.59 -31.15
N GLU A 478 5.33 -8.77 -31.30
CA GLU A 478 4.31 -9.01 -32.35
C GLU A 478 3.04 -8.18 -32.10
N ILE A 479 2.58 -8.13 -30.86
CA ILE A 479 1.43 -7.32 -30.45
C ILE A 479 1.69 -5.85 -30.76
N GLN A 480 2.89 -5.33 -30.47
CA GLN A 480 3.24 -3.94 -30.78
C GLN A 480 3.24 -3.68 -32.30
N ALA A 481 3.67 -4.65 -33.13
CA ALA A 481 3.57 -4.52 -34.58
C ALA A 481 2.11 -4.47 -35.06
N VAL A 482 1.24 -5.32 -34.49
CA VAL A 482 -0.20 -5.30 -34.75
C VAL A 482 -0.82 -3.96 -34.33
N LEU A 483 -0.50 -3.44 -33.15
CA LEU A 483 -1.01 -2.14 -32.66
C LEU A 483 -0.64 -0.99 -33.61
N LYS A 484 0.61 -0.94 -34.09
CA LYS A 484 1.06 0.07 -35.06
C LYS A 484 0.31 0.03 -36.39
N SER A 485 -0.21 -1.13 -36.78
CA SER A 485 -1.03 -1.26 -38.01
C SER A 485 -2.40 -0.59 -37.88
N PHE A 486 -2.92 -0.45 -36.65
CA PHE A 486 -4.17 0.25 -36.38
C PHE A 486 -4.00 1.77 -36.30
N GLU A 487 -2.81 2.27 -35.93
CA GLU A 487 -2.50 3.70 -35.86
C GLU A 487 -2.28 4.33 -37.24
N ASN A 488 -1.72 3.57 -38.19
CA ASN A 488 -1.31 4.05 -39.51
C ASN A 488 -2.26 3.60 -40.63
N ASN A 489 -3.46 4.16 -40.67
CA ASN A 489 -4.45 3.95 -41.74
C ASN A 489 -4.88 2.47 -41.89
N PRO A 490 -5.75 1.97 -40.98
CA PRO A 490 -6.04 0.55 -40.84
C PRO A 490 -6.69 -0.02 -42.11
N THR A 491 -5.99 -0.91 -42.79
CA THR A 491 -6.52 -1.72 -43.89
C THR A 491 -6.43 -3.20 -43.51
N LEU A 492 -7.41 -4.00 -43.94
CA LEU A 492 -7.40 -5.45 -43.74
C LEU A 492 -6.09 -6.07 -44.24
N GLU A 493 -5.60 -5.63 -45.40
CA GLU A 493 -4.33 -6.10 -45.97
C GLU A 493 -3.09 -5.78 -45.11
N ALA A 494 -3.08 -4.65 -44.39
CA ALA A 494 -1.98 -4.30 -43.50
C ALA A 494 -2.01 -5.12 -42.21
N ILE A 495 -3.21 -5.39 -41.68
CA ILE A 495 -3.42 -6.26 -40.52
C ILE A 495 -3.05 -7.69 -40.90
N ASP A 496 -3.61 -8.20 -42.00
CA ASP A 496 -3.33 -9.52 -42.52
C ASP A 496 -1.83 -9.70 -42.80
N ARG A 497 -1.12 -8.70 -43.36
CA ARG A 497 0.34 -8.80 -43.53
C ARG A 497 1.11 -8.97 -42.23
N ASN A 498 0.73 -8.25 -41.16
CA ASN A 498 1.38 -8.41 -39.86
C ASN A 498 1.05 -9.78 -39.21
N LEU A 499 -0.11 -10.35 -39.54
CA LEU A 499 -0.54 -11.68 -39.08
C LEU A 499 -0.08 -12.84 -39.99
N ALA A 500 0.26 -12.57 -41.25
CA ALA A 500 0.36 -13.57 -42.32
C ALA A 500 1.60 -14.48 -42.24
N LYS A 501 2.60 -14.16 -41.40
CA LYS A 501 3.61 -15.07 -40.84
C LYS A 501 4.80 -14.30 -40.27
N GLN A 502 5.13 -14.59 -39.02
CA GLN A 502 6.52 -14.70 -38.60
C GLN A 502 6.97 -16.12 -38.96
N ASN A 503 7.81 -16.26 -40.00
CA ASN A 503 8.48 -17.53 -40.30
C ASN A 503 9.77 -17.63 -39.50
#